data_AF-A0A1G1XQY8-F1
#
_entry.id   AF-A0A1G1XQY8-F1
#
_cell.length_a   1.000
_cell.length_b   1.000
_cell.length_c   1.000
_cell.angle_alpha   90.00
_cell.angle_beta   90.00
_cell.angle_gamma   90.00
#
_symmetry.space_group_name_H-M   'P 1'
#
loop_
_entity.id
_entity.type
_entity.pdbx_description
1 polymer ?
#
loop_
_entity_poly.entity_id
_entity_poly.type
_entity_poly.pdbx_seq_one_letter_code
_entity_poly.pdbx_strand_id
1 'polypeptide(L)'
;MREELNYEKPISRRLEKGQGEAYVFENFHQIGFKIEEMPELYERLIELASMERSHFEDAVKMAQMVDIIWEDLQHDSEIKFDQKELKLACLFHDIGKSGPKDANREQRRLVQMIYNTKYFNPKSGKFNILKGSPKDLTIEEAFEIESQMSAEEKEKIVTYLKTLTIHRYYPEIKEVKTEELDPKKHKMIDIWREHDYWTWDLLKGYGNHVVTDDVKKVASTHHALEGHDPAAVDGFISGENVTLELLDKYLMITLLDKYQAWVKRAGISHGEAIKELESQIKESINAEIIDTKVAARFYKYLKIIEKYDGLPQLINQG
;
A
#
# COMPACT_ATOMS: atom_id res chain seq x y z
N MET A 1 21.17 -22.66 -14.87
CA MET A 1 21.56 -22.53 -13.46
C MET A 1 21.68 -21.03 -13.20
N ARG A 2 20.67 -20.44 -12.57
CA ARG A 2 20.76 -19.05 -12.09
C ARG A 2 21.57 -19.10 -10.79
N GLU A 3 22.58 -18.25 -10.67
CA GLU A 3 23.34 -18.10 -9.42
C GLU A 3 22.37 -17.65 -8.32
N GLU A 4 22.30 -18.41 -7.23
CA GLU A 4 21.60 -17.99 -6.02
C GLU A 4 22.30 -16.73 -5.49
N LEU A 5 21.66 -15.57 -5.66
CA LEU A 5 22.06 -14.33 -4.98
C LEU A 5 21.95 -14.61 -3.48
N ASN A 6 23.11 -14.81 -2.85
CA ASN A 6 23.23 -15.05 -1.41
C ASN A 6 22.95 -13.73 -0.67
N TYR A 7 21.67 -13.42 -0.51
CA TYR A 7 21.21 -12.23 0.19
C TYR A 7 21.39 -12.44 1.70
N GLU A 8 22.35 -11.74 2.29
CA GLU A 8 22.53 -11.75 3.74
C GLU A 8 21.32 -11.09 4.42
N LYS A 9 20.68 -11.86 5.29
CA LYS A 9 19.39 -11.57 5.91
C LYS A 9 19.46 -10.35 6.86
N PRO A 10 18.65 -9.30 6.66
CA PRO A 10 18.32 -8.37 7.73
C PRO A 10 17.50 -9.13 8.77
N ILE A 11 18.02 -9.22 9.99
CA ILE A 11 17.30 -9.87 11.09
C ILE A 11 16.10 -8.99 11.44
N SER A 12 14.90 -9.48 11.17
CA SER A 12 13.64 -8.97 11.74
C SER A 12 13.67 -9.11 13.26
N ARG A 13 14.25 -8.12 13.91
CA ARG A 13 14.07 -7.78 15.30
C ARG A 13 13.54 -6.37 15.31
N ARG A 14 12.70 -6.06 16.30
CA ARG A 14 12.34 -4.69 16.65
C ARG A 14 13.60 -3.83 16.53
N LEU A 15 13.62 -2.94 15.54
CA LEU A 15 14.79 -2.14 15.25
C LEU A 15 15.14 -1.37 16.53
N GLU A 16 16.36 -1.56 17.02
CA GLU A 16 16.88 -0.78 18.13
C GLU A 16 16.83 0.71 17.75
N LYS A 17 16.85 1.59 18.76
CA LYS A 17 16.83 3.03 18.52
C LYS A 17 17.99 3.41 17.58
N GLY A 18 17.67 3.94 16.39
CA GLY A 18 18.63 4.27 15.34
C GLY A 18 18.73 3.26 14.19
N GLN A 19 18.28 2.01 14.38
CA GLN A 19 18.26 1.02 13.30
C GLN A 19 17.17 1.32 12.25
N GLY A 20 16.03 1.91 12.65
CA GLY A 20 14.99 2.36 11.69
C GLY A 20 15.48 3.44 10.73
N GLU A 21 16.33 4.35 11.21
CA GLU A 21 16.94 5.42 10.42
C GLU A 21 17.90 4.87 9.38
N ALA A 22 18.83 4.01 9.80
CA ALA A 22 19.75 3.31 8.89
C ALA A 22 18.98 2.45 7.88
N TYR A 23 17.95 1.74 8.33
CA TYR A 23 17.15 0.87 7.46
C TYR A 23 16.43 1.65 6.35
N VAL A 24 15.79 2.78 6.68
CA VAL A 24 15.18 3.66 5.66
C VAL A 24 16.26 4.27 4.78
N PHE A 25 17.35 4.78 5.36
CA PHE A 25 18.46 5.38 4.62
C PHE A 25 19.00 4.43 3.54
N GLU A 26 19.42 3.23 3.95
CA GLU A 26 20.02 2.22 3.07
C GLU A 26 19.06 1.83 1.93
N ASN A 27 17.77 1.66 2.21
CA ASN A 27 16.80 1.23 1.21
C ASN A 27 16.50 2.28 0.13
N PHE A 28 16.62 3.57 0.44
CA PHE A 28 16.53 4.64 -0.56
C PHE A 28 17.88 4.88 -1.25
N HIS A 29 18.99 4.80 -0.51
CA HIS A 29 20.32 5.04 -1.08
C HIS A 29 20.77 3.95 -2.06
N GLN A 30 20.37 2.69 -1.85
CA GLN A 30 20.65 1.60 -2.80
C GLN A 30 20.03 1.85 -4.20
N ILE A 31 18.97 2.65 -4.29
CA ILE A 31 18.38 3.08 -5.58
C ILE A 31 18.85 4.48 -6.00
N GLY A 32 19.84 5.03 -5.31
CA GLY A 32 20.39 6.36 -5.58
C GLY A 32 19.39 7.49 -5.31
N PHE A 33 18.54 7.35 -4.29
CA PHE A 33 17.61 8.38 -3.82
C PHE A 33 18.01 8.88 -2.43
N LYS A 34 18.14 10.19 -2.26
CA LYS A 34 18.58 10.82 -1.01
C LYS A 34 17.38 11.26 -0.17
N ILE A 35 16.78 10.31 0.55
CA ILE A 35 15.58 10.56 1.34
C ILE A 35 15.80 11.59 2.46
N GLU A 36 17.01 11.72 2.98
CA GLU A 36 17.40 12.67 4.02
C GLU A 36 17.30 14.14 3.58
N GLU A 37 17.29 14.41 2.27
CA GLU A 37 17.01 15.76 1.74
C GLU A 37 15.52 16.13 1.84
N MET A 38 14.66 15.19 2.26
CA MET A 38 13.21 15.34 2.47
C MET A 38 12.85 15.01 3.92
N PRO A 39 13.22 15.85 4.90
CA PRO A 39 13.22 15.49 6.32
C PRO A 39 11.85 15.05 6.86
N GLU A 40 10.74 15.63 6.36
CA GLU A 40 9.40 15.22 6.78
C GLU A 40 9.06 13.78 6.33
N LEU A 41 9.30 13.45 5.05
CA LEU A 41 9.04 12.10 4.56
C LEU A 41 9.98 11.09 5.23
N TYR A 42 11.24 11.48 5.41
CA TYR A 42 12.22 10.63 6.05
C TYR A 42 11.82 10.30 7.48
N GLU A 43 11.43 11.29 8.28
CA GLU A 43 10.94 11.07 9.65
C GLU A 43 9.72 10.13 9.67
N ARG A 44 8.74 10.33 8.79
CA ARG A 44 7.52 9.51 8.70
C ARG A 44 7.84 8.05 8.34
N LEU A 45 8.76 7.83 7.40
CA LEU A 45 9.21 6.50 7.03
C LEU A 45 9.97 5.82 8.16
N ILE A 46 10.80 6.56 8.92
CA ILE A 46 11.47 6.03 10.12
C ILE A 46 10.45 5.60 11.17
N GLU A 47 9.39 6.39 11.38
CA GLU A 47 8.31 6.03 12.30
C GLU A 47 7.61 4.73 11.87
N LEU A 48 7.26 4.60 10.59
CA LEU A 48 6.68 3.38 10.03
C LEU A 48 7.63 2.18 10.13
N ALA A 49 8.91 2.37 9.81
CA ALA A 49 9.97 1.37 9.89
C ALA A 49 10.20 0.86 11.32
N SER A 50 10.04 1.74 12.30
CA SER A 50 10.25 1.44 13.72
C SER A 50 9.07 0.71 14.37
N MET A 51 7.95 0.56 13.66
CA MET A 51 6.80 -0.18 14.18
C MET A 51 7.05 -1.69 14.16
N GLU A 52 6.50 -2.39 15.16
CA GLU A 52 6.40 -3.84 15.11
C GLU A 52 5.47 -4.22 13.94
N ARG A 53 5.87 -5.17 13.09
CA ARG A 53 5.19 -5.48 11.81
C ARG A 53 5.06 -4.24 10.91
N SER A 54 6.20 -3.58 10.72
CA SER A 54 6.37 -2.36 9.91
C SER A 54 5.73 -2.46 8.52
N HIS A 55 4.98 -1.42 8.14
CA HIS A 55 4.50 -1.22 6.77
C HIS A 55 5.64 -0.86 5.81
N PHE A 56 6.71 -0.23 6.31
CA PHE A 56 7.89 0.04 5.49
C PHE A 56 8.62 -1.25 5.11
N GLU A 57 8.60 -2.27 5.96
CA GLU A 57 9.09 -3.60 5.59
C GLU A 57 8.31 -4.15 4.38
N ASP A 58 6.99 -3.94 4.35
CA ASP A 58 6.18 -4.40 3.22
C ASP A 58 6.64 -3.72 1.93
N ALA A 59 6.84 -2.41 1.96
CA ALA A 59 7.36 -1.61 0.85
C ALA A 59 8.76 -2.06 0.37
N VAL A 60 9.67 -2.40 1.29
CA VAL A 60 10.99 -2.94 0.95
C VAL A 60 10.89 -4.29 0.26
N LYS A 61 10.03 -5.19 0.75
CA LYS A 61 9.77 -6.48 0.09
C LYS A 61 9.23 -6.28 -1.32
N MET A 62 8.31 -5.34 -1.54
CA MET A 62 7.85 -5.01 -2.88
C MET A 62 8.99 -4.56 -3.79
N ALA A 63 9.86 -3.67 -3.32
CA ALA A 63 11.03 -3.21 -4.08
C ALA A 63 12.00 -4.36 -4.42
N GLN A 64 12.17 -5.34 -3.52
CA GLN A 64 12.99 -6.54 -3.77
C GLN A 64 12.32 -7.51 -4.76
N MET A 65 10.98 -7.65 -4.70
CA MET A 65 10.24 -8.43 -5.71
C MET A 65 10.44 -7.82 -7.10
N VAL A 66 10.46 -6.48 -7.23
CA VAL A 66 10.78 -5.80 -8.48
C VAL A 66 12.14 -6.23 -9.01
N ASP A 67 13.18 -6.30 -8.18
CA ASP A 67 14.53 -6.75 -8.61
C ASP A 67 14.51 -8.17 -9.20
N ILE A 68 13.73 -9.07 -8.60
CA ILE A 68 13.61 -10.47 -9.04
C ILE A 68 12.91 -10.57 -10.40
N ILE A 69 11.80 -9.84 -10.57
CA ILE A 69 10.99 -9.92 -11.79
C ILE A 69 11.49 -8.98 -12.90
N TRP A 70 12.42 -8.07 -12.60
CA TRP A 70 12.90 -7.06 -13.54
C TRP A 70 13.49 -7.67 -14.80
N GLU A 71 14.19 -8.80 -14.67
CA GLU A 71 14.77 -9.49 -15.82
C GLU A 71 13.69 -9.81 -16.87
N ASP A 72 12.53 -10.30 -16.47
CA ASP A 72 11.45 -10.60 -17.41
C ASP A 72 10.72 -9.33 -17.88
N LEU A 73 10.61 -8.31 -17.04
CA LEU A 73 9.98 -7.03 -17.39
C LEU A 73 10.77 -6.25 -18.44
N GLN A 74 12.09 -6.15 -18.31
CA GLN A 74 12.92 -5.36 -19.23
C GLN A 74 13.00 -5.93 -20.65
N HIS A 75 12.74 -7.24 -20.82
CA HIS A 75 12.70 -7.87 -22.14
C HIS A 75 11.38 -7.61 -22.88
N ASP A 76 10.38 -7.08 -22.18
CA ASP A 76 9.12 -6.70 -22.79
C ASP A 76 9.22 -5.31 -23.41
N SER A 77 9.26 -5.25 -24.75
CA SER A 77 9.41 -4.00 -25.49
C SER A 77 8.31 -2.96 -25.25
N GLU A 78 7.19 -3.34 -24.64
CA GLU A 78 6.14 -2.40 -24.25
C GLU A 78 6.43 -1.67 -22.94
N ILE A 79 7.31 -2.21 -22.09
CA ILE A 79 7.73 -1.58 -20.84
C ILE A 79 8.63 -0.39 -21.17
N LYS A 80 8.15 0.81 -20.82
CA LYS A 80 8.85 2.07 -21.07
C LYS A 80 9.37 2.75 -19.81
N PHE A 81 9.12 2.15 -18.66
CA PHE A 81 9.50 2.74 -17.39
C PHE A 81 10.80 2.22 -16.83
N ASP A 82 11.39 3.00 -15.94
CA ASP A 82 12.63 2.67 -15.28
C ASP A 82 12.41 1.89 -13.97
N GLN A 83 13.30 0.93 -13.68
CA GLN A 83 13.27 0.09 -12.48
C GLN A 83 13.29 0.93 -11.21
N LYS A 84 14.10 1.99 -11.18
CA LYS A 84 14.27 2.88 -10.03
C LYS A 84 12.96 3.57 -9.69
N GLU A 85 12.22 4.04 -10.69
CA GLU A 85 10.93 4.69 -10.46
C GLU A 85 9.91 3.71 -9.87
N LEU A 86 9.83 2.48 -10.39
CA LEU A 86 8.93 1.46 -9.84
C LEU A 86 9.31 1.13 -8.39
N LYS A 87 10.60 0.93 -8.10
CA LYS A 87 11.07 0.69 -6.73
C LYS A 87 10.81 1.86 -5.80
N LEU A 88 11.01 3.09 -6.28
CA LEU A 88 10.74 4.30 -5.49
C LEU A 88 9.26 4.43 -5.16
N ALA A 89 8.38 4.13 -6.12
CA ALA A 89 6.94 4.07 -5.88
C ALA A 89 6.58 2.97 -4.86
N CYS A 90 7.20 1.78 -4.91
CA CYS A 90 7.05 0.75 -3.88
C CYS A 90 7.43 1.30 -2.49
N LEU A 91 8.57 1.97 -2.36
CA LEU A 91 9.05 2.50 -1.07
C LEU A 91 8.14 3.58 -0.47
N PHE A 92 7.40 4.31 -1.32
CA PHE A 92 6.50 5.37 -0.88
C PHE A 92 5.02 4.96 -0.77
N HIS A 93 4.58 3.83 -1.35
CA HIS A 93 3.15 3.54 -1.54
C HIS A 93 2.31 3.65 -0.25
N ASP A 94 2.91 3.20 0.86
CA ASP A 94 2.27 3.13 2.18
C ASP A 94 2.63 4.29 3.12
N ILE A 95 3.34 5.33 2.65
CA ILE A 95 3.77 6.44 3.52
C ILE A 95 2.58 7.19 4.14
N GLY A 96 1.44 7.21 3.47
CA GLY A 96 0.19 7.77 3.98
C GLY A 96 -0.32 7.04 5.23
N LYS A 97 0.09 5.79 5.52
CA LYS A 97 -0.23 5.13 6.79
C LYS A 97 0.41 5.82 8.01
N SER A 98 1.32 6.77 7.78
CA SER A 98 1.81 7.70 8.80
C SER A 98 0.78 8.79 9.18
N GLY A 99 -0.30 8.95 8.42
CA GLY A 99 -1.36 9.93 8.63
C GLY A 99 -1.28 11.17 7.73
N PRO A 100 -2.27 12.08 7.83
CA PRO A 100 -2.37 13.28 7.00
C PRO A 100 -1.11 14.15 7.01
N LYS A 101 -0.95 14.98 5.98
CA LYS A 101 0.18 15.89 5.83
C LYS A 101 0.38 16.81 7.04
N ASP A 102 -0.71 17.38 7.56
CA ASP A 102 -0.62 18.34 8.68
C ASP A 102 -0.65 17.67 10.07
N ALA A 103 -0.62 16.34 10.12
CA ALA A 103 -0.63 15.60 11.38
C ALA A 103 0.69 15.79 12.14
N ASN A 104 0.60 16.24 13.40
CA ASN A 104 1.73 16.25 14.31
C ASN A 104 2.11 14.82 14.74
N ARG A 105 3.25 14.67 15.41
CA ARG A 105 3.79 13.35 15.80
C ARG A 105 2.83 12.48 16.63
N GLU A 106 2.05 13.07 17.53
CA GLU A 106 1.06 12.32 18.32
C GLU A 106 -0.09 11.85 17.43
N GLN A 107 -0.59 12.73 16.57
CA GLN A 107 -1.64 12.40 15.60
C GLN A 107 -1.20 11.31 14.61
N ARG A 108 0.05 11.38 14.10
CA ARG A 108 0.65 10.32 13.26
C ARG A 108 0.64 8.98 13.97
N ARG A 109 1.04 8.95 15.24
CA ARG A 109 1.01 7.74 16.07
C ARG A 109 -0.41 7.16 16.21
N LEU A 110 -1.42 8.01 16.43
CA LEU A 110 -2.82 7.55 16.52
C LEU A 110 -3.27 6.88 15.22
N VAL A 111 -2.93 7.44 14.06
CA VAL A 111 -3.25 6.83 12.75
C VAL A 111 -2.52 5.51 12.56
N GLN A 112 -1.21 5.49 12.84
CA GLN A 112 -0.38 4.29 12.71
C GLN A 112 -0.92 3.11 13.53
N MET A 113 -1.53 3.37 14.69
CA MET A 113 -2.19 2.34 15.50
C MET A 113 -3.40 1.69 14.80
N ILE A 114 -4.10 2.40 13.93
CA ILE A 114 -5.25 1.87 13.16
C ILE A 114 -4.81 0.86 12.09
N TYR A 115 -3.66 1.10 11.46
CA TYR A 115 -3.13 0.25 10.39
C TYR A 115 -2.31 -0.93 10.90
N ASN A 116 -1.79 -0.84 12.12
CA ASN A 116 -0.88 -1.82 12.65
C ASN A 116 -1.61 -2.98 13.35
N THR A 117 -1.36 -4.19 12.86
CA THR A 117 -1.98 -5.45 13.35
C THR A 117 -1.64 -5.84 14.80
N LYS A 118 -0.74 -5.12 15.46
CA LYS A 118 -0.48 -5.24 16.90
C LYS A 118 -1.57 -4.56 17.75
N TYR A 119 -2.17 -3.50 17.21
CA TYR A 119 -3.16 -2.69 17.91
C TYR A 119 -4.56 -2.89 17.32
N PHE A 120 -4.66 -3.09 16.01
CA PHE A 120 -5.91 -3.40 15.33
C PHE A 120 -5.75 -4.68 14.52
N ASN A 121 -6.19 -5.83 15.06
CA ASN A 121 -6.03 -7.11 14.38
C ASN A 121 -7.36 -7.59 13.77
N PRO A 122 -7.61 -7.32 12.47
CA PRO A 122 -8.84 -7.72 11.80
C PRO A 122 -9.01 -9.24 11.70
N LYS A 123 -7.95 -10.02 11.96
CA LYS A 123 -7.97 -11.48 11.95
C LYS A 123 -8.15 -12.09 13.33
N SER A 124 -8.33 -11.29 14.36
CA SER A 124 -8.59 -11.82 15.69
C SER A 124 -9.90 -12.61 15.68
N GLY A 125 -9.97 -13.69 16.48
CA GLY A 125 -11.17 -14.54 16.55
C GLY A 125 -12.44 -13.77 16.91
N LYS A 126 -12.32 -12.57 17.48
CA LYS A 126 -13.45 -11.69 17.80
C LYS A 126 -14.16 -11.15 16.56
N PHE A 127 -13.41 -10.76 15.53
CA PHE A 127 -14.00 -10.34 14.26
C PHE A 127 -14.63 -11.52 13.52
N ASN A 128 -14.05 -12.73 13.63
CA ASN A 128 -14.60 -13.93 12.99
C ASN A 128 -15.96 -14.39 13.54
N ILE A 129 -16.34 -13.97 14.76
CA ILE A 129 -17.64 -14.29 15.36
C ILE A 129 -18.77 -13.47 14.72
N LEU A 130 -18.45 -12.27 14.25
CA LEU A 130 -19.39 -11.43 13.52
C LEU A 130 -19.39 -11.91 12.07
N LYS A 131 -20.57 -12.19 11.52
CA LYS A 131 -20.73 -12.66 10.13
C LYS A 131 -20.46 -11.52 9.13
N GLY A 132 -19.23 -11.03 9.04
CA GLY A 132 -18.84 -9.94 8.15
C GLY A 132 -17.34 -9.66 8.15
N SER A 133 -16.86 -8.97 7.12
CA SER A 133 -15.47 -8.49 7.05
C SER A 133 -15.29 -7.28 7.97
N PRO A 134 -14.16 -7.15 8.69
CA PRO A 134 -13.86 -5.93 9.46
C PRO A 134 -13.92 -4.65 8.63
N LYS A 135 -13.66 -4.76 7.32
CA LYS A 135 -13.80 -3.68 6.33
C LYS A 135 -15.21 -3.07 6.31
N ASP A 136 -16.23 -3.88 6.59
CA ASP A 136 -17.63 -3.51 6.47
C ASP A 136 -18.24 -2.91 7.74
N LEU A 137 -17.54 -3.04 8.87
CA LEU A 137 -17.95 -2.45 10.13
C LEU A 137 -17.72 -0.94 10.13
N THR A 138 -18.59 -0.22 10.84
CA THR A 138 -18.29 1.17 11.18
C THR A 138 -17.02 1.24 12.03
N ILE A 139 -16.35 2.38 12.01
CA ILE A 139 -15.12 2.59 12.78
C ILE A 139 -15.39 2.42 14.28
N GLU A 140 -16.53 2.90 14.78
CA GLU A 140 -16.94 2.74 16.18
C GLU A 140 -17.14 1.25 16.54
N GLU A 141 -17.95 0.50 15.76
CA GLU A 141 -18.16 -0.94 15.98
C GLU A 141 -16.84 -1.70 15.98
N ALA A 142 -15.96 -1.40 15.02
CA ALA A 142 -14.65 -2.03 14.92
C ALA A 142 -13.78 -1.80 16.16
N PHE A 143 -13.78 -0.58 16.71
CA PHE A 143 -13.06 -0.29 17.96
C PHE A 143 -13.69 -0.87 19.20
N GLU A 144 -15.01 -1.11 19.23
CA GLU A 144 -15.65 -1.84 20.34
C GLU A 144 -15.18 -3.30 20.41
N ILE A 145 -15.03 -3.94 19.24
CA ILE A 145 -14.61 -5.34 19.12
C ILE A 145 -13.10 -5.51 19.38
N GLU A 146 -12.31 -4.54 18.91
CA GLU A 146 -10.86 -4.53 19.10
C GLU A 146 -10.53 -4.60 20.59
N SER A 147 -9.49 -5.35 20.96
CA SER A 147 -9.13 -5.57 22.37
C SER A 147 -7.66 -5.43 22.68
N GLN A 148 -6.83 -5.16 21.68
CA GLN A 148 -5.42 -4.88 21.85
C GLN A 148 -5.17 -3.43 22.25
N MET A 149 -6.14 -2.53 22.04
CA MET A 149 -6.11 -1.13 22.49
C MET A 149 -6.85 -0.94 23.82
N SER A 150 -6.29 -0.07 24.67
CA SER A 150 -6.98 0.43 25.87
C SER A 150 -8.16 1.35 25.51
N ALA A 151 -9.09 1.55 26.45
CA ALA A 151 -10.21 2.46 26.26
C ALA A 151 -9.75 3.91 26.00
N GLU A 152 -8.71 4.36 26.70
CA GLU A 152 -8.13 5.71 26.53
C GLU A 152 -7.53 5.88 25.12
N GLU A 153 -6.81 4.88 24.60
CA GLU A 153 -6.26 4.93 23.24
C GLU A 153 -7.36 5.00 22.18
N LYS A 154 -8.42 4.19 22.33
CA LYS A 154 -9.58 4.22 21.42
C LYS A 154 -10.27 5.58 21.45
N GLU A 155 -10.45 6.17 22.63
CA GLU A 155 -11.06 7.49 22.78
C GLU A 155 -10.22 8.58 22.10
N LYS A 156 -8.89 8.56 22.28
CA LYS A 156 -7.98 9.49 21.60
C LYS A 156 -8.04 9.34 20.08
N ILE A 157 -8.03 8.11 19.57
CA ILE A 157 -8.14 7.83 18.14
C ILE A 157 -9.47 8.36 17.62
N VAL A 158 -10.60 7.97 18.21
CA VAL A 158 -11.95 8.39 17.77
C VAL A 158 -12.10 9.91 17.83
N THR A 159 -11.56 10.57 18.87
CA THR A 159 -11.57 12.03 18.99
C THR A 159 -10.79 12.68 17.87
N TYR A 160 -9.60 12.18 17.56
CA TYR A 160 -8.79 12.70 16.46
C TYR A 160 -9.45 12.45 15.09
N LEU A 161 -9.98 11.25 14.86
CA LEU A 161 -10.65 10.90 13.60
C LEU A 161 -11.80 11.86 13.28
N LYS A 162 -12.57 12.31 14.28
CA LYS A 162 -13.65 13.31 14.10
C LYS A 162 -13.17 14.68 13.62
N THR A 163 -11.87 14.95 13.68
CA THR A 163 -11.27 16.20 13.16
C THR A 163 -10.82 16.08 11.70
N LEU A 164 -10.88 14.87 11.13
CA LEU A 164 -10.43 14.58 9.79
C LEU A 164 -11.57 14.70 8.79
N THR A 165 -11.19 14.96 7.54
CA THR A 165 -12.03 14.72 6.37
C THR A 165 -11.55 13.46 5.67
N ILE A 166 -12.47 12.76 5.02
CA ILE A 166 -12.17 11.60 4.18
C ILE A 166 -12.71 11.79 2.78
N HIS A 167 -12.11 11.09 1.84
CA HIS A 167 -12.57 11.01 0.46
C HIS A 167 -13.40 9.75 0.27
N ARG A 168 -14.63 9.91 -0.22
CA ARG A 168 -15.54 8.79 -0.44
C ARG A 168 -16.09 8.78 -1.84
N TYR A 169 -15.95 7.64 -2.51
CA TYR A 169 -16.49 7.41 -3.84
C TYR A 169 -17.97 7.05 -3.76
N TYR A 170 -18.78 7.70 -4.59
CA TYR A 170 -20.23 7.50 -4.69
C TYR A 170 -20.56 6.87 -6.05
N PRO A 171 -20.75 5.53 -6.12
CA PRO A 171 -20.97 4.81 -7.37
C PRO A 171 -22.16 5.32 -8.19
N GLU A 172 -23.20 5.84 -7.54
CA GLU A 172 -24.42 6.35 -8.15
C GLU A 172 -24.20 7.59 -9.03
N ILE A 173 -23.22 8.41 -8.69
CA ILE A 173 -22.88 9.63 -9.43
C ILE A 173 -21.49 9.56 -10.06
N LYS A 174 -20.72 8.51 -9.77
CA LYS A 174 -19.34 8.30 -10.24
C LYS A 174 -18.41 9.48 -9.91
N GLU A 175 -18.50 9.96 -8.68
CA GLU A 175 -17.67 11.07 -8.17
C GLU A 175 -17.15 10.74 -6.78
N VAL A 176 -15.98 11.28 -6.44
CA VAL A 176 -15.55 11.40 -5.04
C VAL A 176 -15.96 12.72 -4.45
N LYS A 177 -16.35 12.65 -3.18
CA LYS A 177 -16.56 13.83 -2.35
C LYS A 177 -15.74 13.72 -1.09
N THR A 178 -15.30 14.87 -0.62
CA THR A 178 -14.72 15.02 0.71
C THR A 178 -15.84 15.24 1.71
N GLU A 179 -15.87 14.46 2.79
CA GLU A 179 -16.81 14.62 3.90
C GLU A 179 -16.09 14.57 5.26
N GLU A 180 -16.66 15.20 6.28
CA GLU A 180 -16.16 15.08 7.66
C GLU A 180 -16.27 13.62 8.11
N LEU A 181 -15.22 13.09 8.73
CA LEU A 181 -15.19 11.71 9.18
C LEU A 181 -16.06 11.55 10.44
N ASP A 182 -17.18 10.87 10.28
CA ASP A 182 -18.00 10.33 11.36
C ASP A 182 -17.73 8.84 11.62
N PRO A 183 -17.12 8.46 12.76
CA PRO A 183 -16.83 7.06 13.10
C PRO A 183 -18.06 6.15 13.21
N LYS A 184 -19.26 6.71 13.36
CA LYS A 184 -20.53 5.96 13.44
C LYS A 184 -21.15 5.68 12.08
N LYS A 185 -20.78 6.47 11.07
CA LYS A 185 -21.32 6.39 9.70
C LYS A 185 -20.34 5.71 8.76
N HIS A 186 -19.06 6.04 8.87
CA HIS A 186 -18.01 5.56 7.98
C HIS A 186 -17.48 4.21 8.42
N LYS A 187 -17.13 3.40 7.43
CA LYS A 187 -16.63 2.05 7.60
C LYS A 187 -15.12 2.05 7.74
N MET A 188 -14.58 0.97 8.30
CA MET A 188 -13.12 0.77 8.38
C MET A 188 -12.44 0.84 7.01
N ILE A 189 -13.09 0.35 5.96
CA ILE A 189 -12.55 0.44 4.59
C ILE A 189 -12.39 1.88 4.11
N ASP A 190 -13.28 2.80 4.52
CA ASP A 190 -13.20 4.21 4.12
C ASP A 190 -11.92 4.82 4.72
N ILE A 191 -11.66 4.55 6.00
CA ILE A 191 -10.43 5.01 6.65
C ILE A 191 -9.19 4.33 6.11
N TRP A 192 -9.23 3.01 5.87
CA TRP A 192 -8.07 2.30 5.36
C TRP A 192 -7.69 2.73 3.95
N ARG A 193 -8.63 3.17 3.14
CA ARG A 193 -8.35 3.72 1.80
C ARG A 193 -7.75 5.12 1.87
N GLU A 194 -8.07 5.89 2.91
CA GLU A 194 -7.59 7.26 3.05
C GLU A 194 -6.04 7.39 3.06
N HIS A 195 -5.30 6.33 3.39
CA HIS A 195 -3.83 6.37 3.27
C HIS A 195 -3.34 6.66 1.85
N ASP A 196 -4.07 6.28 0.81
CA ASP A 196 -3.65 6.55 -0.56
C ASP A 196 -3.74 8.06 -0.88
N TYR A 197 -4.81 8.73 -0.40
CA TYR A 197 -4.94 10.19 -0.45
C TYR A 197 -3.87 10.89 0.38
N TRP A 198 -3.57 10.38 1.58
CA TRP A 198 -2.50 10.93 2.40
C TRP A 198 -1.12 10.72 1.76
N THR A 199 -0.87 9.59 1.10
CA THR A 199 0.34 9.37 0.29
C THR A 199 0.42 10.43 -0.81
N TRP A 200 -0.66 10.68 -1.56
CA TRP A 200 -0.69 11.72 -2.58
C TRP A 200 -0.41 13.12 -2.00
N ASP A 201 -1.07 13.49 -0.91
CA ASP A 201 -0.93 14.80 -0.28
C ASP A 201 0.48 15.07 0.26
N LEU A 202 1.13 14.03 0.80
CA LEU A 202 2.51 14.09 1.25
C LEU A 202 3.46 14.30 0.07
N LEU A 203 3.26 13.58 -1.04
CA LEU A 203 4.20 13.58 -2.17
C LEU A 203 3.99 14.75 -3.15
N LYS A 204 2.76 15.22 -3.36
CA LYS A 204 2.42 16.25 -4.36
C LYS A 204 3.10 17.60 -4.12
N GLY A 205 3.53 17.87 -2.88
CA GLY A 205 4.25 19.08 -2.51
C GLY A 205 5.70 19.14 -3.02
N TYR A 206 6.27 18.00 -3.43
CA TYR A 206 7.65 17.92 -3.90
C TYR A 206 7.72 18.09 -5.42
N GLY A 207 8.70 18.85 -5.91
CA GLY A 207 8.88 19.11 -7.34
C GLY A 207 9.35 17.86 -8.11
N ASN A 208 9.12 17.85 -9.43
CA ASN A 208 9.42 16.70 -10.31
C ASN A 208 10.90 16.33 -10.42
N HIS A 209 11.80 17.25 -10.04
CA HIS A 209 13.24 16.99 -9.97
C HIS A 209 13.63 16.22 -8.69
N VAL A 210 12.72 16.13 -7.70
CA VAL A 210 12.93 15.39 -6.45
C VAL A 210 12.21 14.05 -6.53
N VAL A 211 10.89 14.06 -6.69
CA VAL A 211 10.06 12.87 -6.90
C VAL A 211 9.29 13.10 -8.20
N THR A 212 9.41 12.20 -9.17
CA THR A 212 8.71 12.36 -10.46
C THR A 212 7.21 12.23 -10.29
N ASP A 213 6.41 12.91 -11.11
CA ASP A 213 4.94 12.83 -11.01
C ASP A 213 4.43 11.40 -11.12
N ASP A 214 5.06 10.57 -11.96
CA ASP A 214 4.72 9.15 -12.09
C ASP A 214 4.90 8.41 -10.76
N VAL A 215 6.02 8.61 -10.06
CA VAL A 215 6.25 7.98 -8.76
C VAL A 215 5.19 8.41 -7.75
N LYS A 216 4.85 9.71 -7.71
CA LYS A 216 3.82 10.23 -6.78
C LYS A 216 2.48 9.55 -7.04
N LYS A 217 2.07 9.55 -8.31
CA LYS A 217 0.79 8.97 -8.73
C LYS A 217 0.76 7.48 -8.41
N VAL A 218 1.78 6.73 -8.80
CA VAL A 218 1.83 5.27 -8.64
C VAL A 218 1.85 4.86 -7.18
N ALA A 219 2.61 5.55 -6.34
CA ALA A 219 2.60 5.30 -4.90
C ALA A 219 1.17 5.46 -4.31
N SER A 220 0.41 6.45 -4.78
CA SER A 220 -0.92 6.77 -4.26
C SER A 220 -2.10 6.04 -4.91
N THR A 221 -1.91 5.09 -5.83
CA THR A 221 -3.03 4.46 -6.59
C THR A 221 -2.97 2.94 -6.63
N HIS A 222 -2.26 2.32 -5.70
CA HIS A 222 -2.03 0.88 -5.67
C HIS A 222 -3.27 0.05 -5.25
N HIS A 223 -4.38 0.70 -4.90
CA HIS A 223 -5.70 0.06 -4.69
C HIS A 223 -6.65 0.19 -5.89
N ALA A 224 -6.13 0.44 -7.10
CA ALA A 224 -6.92 0.62 -8.32
C ALA A 224 -7.91 -0.54 -8.63
N LEU A 225 -7.56 -1.79 -8.32
CA LEU A 225 -8.47 -2.95 -8.46
C LEU A 225 -9.72 -2.85 -7.58
N GLU A 226 -9.72 -1.98 -6.58
CA GLU A 226 -10.86 -1.72 -5.71
C GLU A 226 -11.65 -0.47 -6.11
N GLY A 227 -11.34 0.13 -7.27
CA GLY A 227 -11.97 1.37 -7.76
C GLY A 227 -11.53 2.61 -6.99
N HIS A 228 -10.33 2.58 -6.40
CA HIS A 228 -9.78 3.67 -5.60
C HIS A 228 -8.56 4.27 -6.29
N ASP A 229 -8.66 5.54 -6.71
CA ASP A 229 -7.60 6.23 -7.46
C ASP A 229 -7.47 7.72 -7.04
N PRO A 230 -6.75 7.99 -5.94
CA PRO A 230 -6.48 9.35 -5.46
C PRO A 230 -5.71 10.26 -6.39
N ALA A 231 -4.90 9.71 -7.30
CA ALA A 231 -4.10 10.53 -8.21
C ALA A 231 -4.88 10.95 -9.47
N ALA A 232 -5.99 10.25 -9.76
CA ALA A 232 -7.01 10.66 -10.73
C ALA A 232 -8.25 11.29 -10.08
N VAL A 233 -8.32 11.32 -8.73
CA VAL A 233 -9.43 11.81 -7.89
C VAL A 233 -10.82 11.35 -8.40
N ASP A 234 -10.89 10.06 -8.76
CA ASP A 234 -12.14 9.28 -8.93
C ASP A 234 -12.98 9.50 -10.18
N GLY A 235 -12.29 9.63 -11.32
CA GLY A 235 -12.86 9.29 -12.62
C GLY A 235 -12.00 8.23 -13.28
N PHE A 236 -12.22 6.96 -12.91
CA PHE A 236 -11.71 5.70 -13.48
C PHE A 236 -10.71 5.86 -14.60
N ILE A 237 -9.47 5.34 -14.45
CA ILE A 237 -8.42 5.17 -15.47
C ILE A 237 -9.04 5.16 -16.88
N SER A 238 -9.35 6.35 -17.41
CA SER A 238 -10.02 6.45 -18.68
C SER A 238 -8.84 6.42 -19.62
N GLY A 239 -8.79 5.39 -20.46
CA GLY A 239 -7.64 5.07 -21.31
C GLY A 239 -7.18 6.20 -22.24
N GLU A 240 -7.80 7.38 -22.17
CA GLU A 240 -7.47 8.59 -22.92
C GLU A 240 -6.46 9.50 -22.19
N ASN A 241 -6.29 9.42 -20.86
CA ASN A 241 -5.46 10.39 -20.11
C ASN A 241 -4.25 9.81 -19.34
N VAL A 242 -4.13 8.49 -19.24
CA VAL A 242 -2.98 7.83 -18.59
C VAL A 242 -2.04 7.30 -19.67
N THR A 243 -0.75 7.66 -19.63
CA THR A 243 0.23 7.08 -20.54
C THR A 243 0.30 5.57 -20.31
N LEU A 244 0.52 4.78 -21.37
CA LEU A 244 0.67 3.32 -21.23
C LEU A 244 1.76 2.96 -20.21
N GLU A 245 2.82 3.76 -20.14
CA GLU A 245 3.90 3.59 -19.17
C GLU A 245 3.42 3.74 -17.73
N LEU A 246 2.66 4.80 -17.43
CA LEU A 246 2.11 5.06 -16.11
C LEU A 246 1.10 3.97 -15.71
N LEU A 247 0.29 3.52 -16.67
CA LEU A 247 -0.61 2.38 -16.48
C LEU A 247 0.18 1.14 -16.04
N ASP A 248 1.28 0.80 -16.73
CA ASP A 248 2.04 -0.41 -16.41
C ASP A 248 2.65 -0.38 -15.01
N LYS A 249 3.14 0.80 -14.57
CA LYS A 249 3.61 1.00 -13.19
C LYS A 249 2.48 0.74 -12.18
N TYR A 250 1.27 1.28 -12.42
CA TYR A 250 0.11 1.06 -11.56
C TYR A 250 -0.26 -0.41 -11.42
N LEU A 251 -0.36 -1.10 -12.55
CA LEU A 251 -0.75 -2.50 -12.59
C LEU A 251 0.26 -3.36 -11.84
N MET A 252 1.55 -3.09 -12.03
CA MET A 252 2.62 -3.84 -11.38
C MET A 252 2.58 -3.67 -9.85
N ILE A 253 2.55 -2.43 -9.36
CA ILE A 253 2.54 -2.19 -7.91
C ILE A 253 1.27 -2.73 -7.25
N THR A 254 0.12 -2.62 -7.93
CA THR A 254 -1.14 -3.19 -7.44
C THR A 254 -1.04 -4.71 -7.29
N LEU A 255 -0.50 -5.40 -8.31
CA LEU A 255 -0.30 -6.85 -8.24
C LEU A 255 0.69 -7.24 -7.14
N LEU A 256 1.80 -6.52 -6.99
CA LEU A 256 2.81 -6.81 -5.98
C LEU A 256 2.28 -6.61 -4.55
N ASP A 257 1.56 -5.52 -4.26
CA ASP A 257 0.92 -5.30 -2.95
C ASP A 257 -0.07 -6.43 -2.63
N LYS A 258 -1.00 -6.72 -3.55
CA LYS A 258 -2.01 -7.76 -3.32
C LYS A 258 -1.39 -9.16 -3.23
N TYR A 259 -0.40 -9.48 -4.06
CA TYR A 259 0.33 -10.75 -4.01
C TYR A 259 0.99 -10.93 -2.63
N GLN A 260 1.72 -9.91 -2.18
CA GLN A 260 2.36 -9.92 -0.87
C GLN A 260 1.33 -10.01 0.26
N ALA A 261 0.20 -9.30 0.15
CA ALA A 261 -0.90 -9.39 1.10
C ALA A 261 -1.38 -10.83 1.26
N TRP A 262 -1.61 -11.53 0.15
CA TRP A 262 -2.07 -12.90 0.16
C TRP A 262 -1.06 -13.84 0.79
N VAL A 263 0.19 -13.80 0.35
CA VAL A 263 1.23 -14.67 0.90
C VAL A 263 1.49 -14.37 2.38
N LYS A 264 1.81 -13.12 2.72
CA LYS A 264 2.22 -12.73 4.09
C LYS A 264 1.06 -12.77 5.07
N ARG A 265 -0.06 -12.14 4.70
CA ARG A 265 -1.18 -11.96 5.63
C ARG A 265 -2.07 -13.19 5.62
N ALA A 266 -2.46 -13.70 4.46
CA ALA A 266 -3.35 -14.87 4.39
C ALA A 266 -2.62 -16.21 4.56
N GLY A 267 -1.28 -16.23 4.43
CA GLY A 267 -0.48 -17.44 4.65
C GLY A 267 -0.69 -18.49 3.56
N ILE A 268 -1.13 -18.07 2.38
CA ILE A 268 -1.42 -18.98 1.26
C ILE A 268 -0.19 -19.14 0.36
N SER A 269 -0.13 -20.26 -0.35
CA SER A 269 0.97 -20.60 -1.25
C SER A 269 1.05 -19.68 -2.47
N HIS A 270 2.17 -19.73 -3.20
CA HIS A 270 2.35 -19.00 -4.46
C HIS A 270 1.18 -19.23 -5.43
N GLY A 271 0.86 -20.49 -5.73
CA GLY A 271 -0.21 -20.83 -6.68
C GLY A 271 -1.61 -20.45 -6.20
N GLU A 272 -1.87 -20.44 -4.89
CA GLU A 272 -3.12 -19.93 -4.33
C GLU A 272 -3.20 -18.40 -4.45
N ALA A 273 -2.13 -17.68 -4.14
CA ALA A 273 -2.07 -16.22 -4.30
C ALA A 273 -2.28 -15.80 -5.76
N ILE A 274 -1.73 -16.52 -6.74
CA ILE A 274 -1.99 -16.27 -8.16
C ILE A 274 -3.48 -16.43 -8.48
N LYS A 275 -4.13 -17.51 -8.01
CA LYS A 275 -5.57 -17.73 -8.23
C LYS A 275 -6.45 -16.67 -7.60
N GLU A 276 -6.12 -16.21 -6.40
CA GLU A 276 -6.84 -15.11 -5.73
C GLU A 276 -6.73 -13.81 -6.54
N LEU A 277 -5.55 -13.51 -7.09
CA LEU A 277 -5.38 -12.36 -7.99
C LEU A 277 -6.16 -12.50 -9.29
N GLU A 278 -6.17 -13.70 -9.91
CA GLU A 278 -6.99 -13.97 -11.09
C GLU A 278 -8.49 -13.75 -10.81
N SER A 279 -8.96 -14.19 -9.63
CA SER A 279 -10.34 -13.96 -9.18
C SER A 279 -10.61 -12.47 -8.99
N GLN A 280 -9.72 -11.75 -8.31
CA GLN A 280 -9.87 -10.32 -8.05
C GLN A 280 -9.90 -9.50 -9.35
N ILE A 281 -9.05 -9.83 -10.33
CA ILE A 281 -9.09 -9.20 -11.66
C ILE A 281 -10.45 -9.46 -12.31
N LYS A 282 -10.95 -10.70 -12.29
CA LYS A 282 -12.25 -11.06 -12.87
C LYS A 282 -13.42 -10.36 -12.19
N GLU A 283 -13.40 -10.27 -10.87
CA GLU A 283 -14.38 -9.52 -10.09
C GLU A 283 -14.36 -8.03 -10.45
N SER A 284 -13.17 -7.45 -10.62
CA SER A 284 -13.00 -6.05 -11.05
C SER A 284 -13.57 -5.80 -12.44
N ILE A 285 -13.42 -6.74 -13.38
CA ILE A 285 -14.06 -6.68 -14.71
C ILE A 285 -15.59 -6.72 -14.57
N ASN A 286 -16.11 -7.67 -13.78
CA ASN A 286 -17.56 -7.83 -13.60
C ASN A 286 -18.21 -6.63 -12.91
N ALA A 287 -17.47 -5.95 -12.03
CA ALA A 287 -17.89 -4.73 -11.36
C ALA A 287 -17.68 -3.47 -12.21
N GLU A 288 -17.24 -3.60 -13.47
CA GLU A 288 -16.92 -2.50 -14.38
C GLU A 288 -15.88 -1.52 -13.81
N ILE A 289 -15.00 -2.00 -12.92
CA ILE A 289 -13.91 -1.20 -12.33
C ILE A 289 -12.77 -1.01 -13.34
N ILE A 290 -12.48 -2.06 -14.12
CA ILE A 290 -11.47 -2.04 -15.18
C ILE A 290 -12.07 -2.60 -16.47
N ASP A 291 -11.59 -2.09 -17.61
CA ASP A 291 -11.97 -2.62 -18.91
C ASP A 291 -11.16 -3.89 -19.28
N THR A 292 -11.55 -4.54 -20.38
CA THR A 292 -10.90 -5.77 -20.85
C THR A 292 -9.46 -5.56 -21.34
N LYS A 293 -9.09 -4.35 -21.77
CA LYS A 293 -7.72 -4.01 -22.20
C LYS A 293 -6.81 -3.90 -20.98
N VAL A 294 -7.24 -3.20 -19.94
CA VAL A 294 -6.54 -3.09 -18.66
C VAL A 294 -6.40 -4.48 -18.02
N ALA A 295 -7.48 -5.27 -18.02
CA ALA A 295 -7.43 -6.65 -17.53
C ALA A 295 -6.42 -7.53 -18.28
N ALA A 296 -6.33 -7.42 -19.61
CA ALA A 296 -5.35 -8.17 -20.40
C ALA A 296 -3.90 -7.82 -19.97
N ARG A 297 -3.63 -6.56 -19.62
CA ARG A 297 -2.32 -6.14 -19.08
C ARG A 297 -2.08 -6.66 -17.66
N PHE A 298 -3.10 -6.67 -16.80
CA PHE A 298 -3.00 -7.33 -15.49
C PHE A 298 -2.63 -8.82 -15.63
N TYR A 299 -3.32 -9.57 -16.49
CA TYR A 299 -2.99 -10.97 -16.72
C TYR A 299 -1.58 -11.16 -17.30
N LYS A 300 -1.14 -10.28 -18.21
CA LYS A 300 0.23 -10.27 -18.73
C LYS A 300 1.26 -10.18 -17.60
N TYR A 301 1.10 -9.24 -16.66
CA TYR A 301 2.01 -9.06 -15.53
C TYR A 301 1.88 -10.15 -14.47
N LEU A 302 0.68 -10.66 -14.24
CA LEU A 302 0.47 -11.80 -13.35
C LEU A 302 1.21 -13.04 -13.84
N LYS A 303 1.26 -13.27 -15.17
CA LYS A 303 2.07 -14.34 -15.76
C LYS A 303 3.57 -14.17 -15.59
N ILE A 304 4.06 -12.95 -15.34
CA ILE A 304 5.46 -12.73 -14.96
C ILE A 304 5.64 -13.17 -13.52
N ILE A 305 4.80 -12.70 -12.59
CA ILE A 305 4.87 -13.07 -11.16
C ILE A 305 4.77 -14.59 -10.99
N GLU A 306 3.87 -15.27 -11.72
CA GLU A 306 3.65 -16.73 -11.66
C GLU A 306 4.92 -17.56 -11.94
N LYS A 307 5.90 -17.02 -12.69
CA LYS A 307 7.15 -17.75 -12.99
C LYS A 307 8.11 -17.82 -11.80
N TYR A 308 7.92 -17.00 -10.76
CA TYR A 308 8.85 -16.85 -9.64
C TYR A 308 8.26 -17.45 -8.37
N ASP A 309 8.28 -18.78 -8.29
CA ASP A 309 7.81 -19.56 -7.13
C ASP A 309 8.62 -19.33 -5.84
N GLY A 310 9.78 -18.67 -5.95
CA GLY A 310 10.65 -18.22 -4.85
C GLY A 310 10.22 -16.94 -4.12
N LEU A 311 9.22 -16.20 -4.66
CA LEU A 311 8.75 -14.95 -4.03
C LEU A 311 8.16 -15.14 -2.62
N PRO A 312 7.42 -16.22 -2.30
CA PRO A 312 6.93 -16.42 -0.94
C PRO A 312 8.03 -16.53 0.11
N GLN A 313 9.17 -17.12 -0.25
CA GLN A 313 10.32 -17.24 0.64
C GLN A 313 10.86 -15.85 0.96
N LEU A 314 11.01 -14.97 -0.05
CA LEU A 314 11.40 -13.58 0.15
C LEU A 314 10.44 -12.83 1.09
N ILE A 315 9.13 -12.98 0.87
CA ILE A 315 8.08 -12.30 1.64
C ILE A 315 8.08 -12.76 3.10
N ASN A 316 8.27 -14.05 3.35
CA ASN A 316 8.27 -14.64 4.68
C ASN A 316 9.63 -14.55 5.39
N GLN A 317 10.69 -14.10 4.70
CA GLN A 317 11.98 -13.75 5.30
C GLN A 317 11.85 -12.41 6.03
N GLY A 318 11.43 -12.47 7.29
CA GLY A 318 11.27 -11.31 8.18
C GLY A 318 10.87 -11.77 9.55
#